data_AF-U6GB32-F1
#
_entry.id   AF-U6GB32-F1
#
_cell.length_a   1.000
_cell.length_b   1.000
_cell.length_c   1.000
_cell.angle_alpha   90.00
_cell.angle_beta   90.00
_cell.angle_gamma   90.00
#
_symmetry.space_group_name_H-M   'P 1'
#
loop_
_entity.id
_entity.type
_entity.pdbx_description
1 polymer ?
#
loop_
_entity_poly.entity_id
_entity_poly.type
_entity_poly.pdbx_seq_one_letter_code
_entity_poly.pdbx_strand_id
1 'polypeptide(L)'
;MTGGTPITLKGAGFTTGSISVRFSVGDFFADVPGTFVSSTEIHAVTPNVKVALGPRTCDVRVKIGAKDLTSSLCSFQFYANSCASCCLAVGPGLLSDGAPGVPTSFFIEARNAQNGKRTTGGDTFLVKAFILPEESRTASRTHLLTTLTSAINAQSGTAGKLCDAVQNILNVVKKRAVHSLSIPRWHEMKDCHTKDQIILHLQSEREIIQAKVKHDDRRSLLDVRQHIKNVETLRTEHELHIEVLQVALQKLQELGANVDSSNRALKKIGEKRAALECVKDPSSEKRCHEMADAFEAEATRTRRAIEELDTAVNTLQQALVAECFYSFSTSPTEARARIKETSERTSELLRTMEALQVPAASFDFPGLLSTSRQILVTMEDELRNVTQFWDVAESMLHQVEEFRDLLWHDVDELRGPYMRERHWNELLSLAQKSLEISDQTKLHQIEDLNLLALQGAVEEITDKPEVNLLSLSEESSELLEEQQMLVQNMMVSKYVGGL
;
A
#
# COMPACT_ATOMS: atom_id res chain seq x y z
N MET A 1 -25.56 -13.65 21.09
CA MET A 1 -26.54 -14.29 21.99
C MET A 1 -27.15 -15.44 21.22
N THR A 2 -26.93 -16.65 21.69
CA THR A 2 -27.41 -17.88 21.06
C THR A 2 -28.83 -18.20 21.53
N GLY A 3 -29.79 -18.07 20.61
CA GLY A 3 -30.95 -18.98 20.59
C GLY A 3 -30.59 -20.23 19.78
N GLY A 4 -31.51 -21.18 19.67
CA GLY A 4 -31.28 -22.41 18.90
C GLY A 4 -30.74 -23.58 19.71
N THR A 5 -30.66 -23.47 21.04
CA THR A 5 -30.20 -24.56 21.91
C THR A 5 -31.34 -25.58 22.07
N PRO A 6 -31.15 -26.86 21.74
CA PRO A 6 -32.12 -27.90 22.03
C PRO A 6 -32.22 -28.11 23.53
N ILE A 7 -33.44 -28.07 24.07
CA ILE A 7 -33.72 -28.29 25.50
C ILE A 7 -34.75 -29.39 25.66
N THR A 8 -34.69 -30.05 26.82
CA THR A 8 -35.60 -31.12 27.22
C THR A 8 -36.26 -30.73 28.53
N LEU A 9 -37.58 -30.56 28.49
CA LEU A 9 -38.41 -30.27 29.66
C LEU A 9 -38.96 -31.58 30.21
N LYS A 10 -38.67 -31.85 31.47
CA LYS A 10 -39.18 -33.02 32.20
C LYS A 10 -40.28 -32.60 33.16
N GLY A 11 -41.38 -33.34 33.17
CA GLY A 11 -42.55 -33.06 34.01
C GLY A 11 -43.45 -34.28 34.09
N ALA A 12 -44.70 -34.08 34.52
CA ALA A 12 -45.72 -35.12 34.57
C ALA A 12 -47.03 -34.60 33.99
N GLY A 13 -47.77 -35.48 33.30
CA GLY A 13 -49.09 -35.16 32.75
C GLY A 13 -49.08 -34.36 31.45
N PHE A 14 -47.98 -34.43 30.67
CA PHE A 14 -47.96 -33.86 29.33
C PHE A 14 -48.88 -34.65 28.39
N THR A 15 -49.53 -33.96 27.47
CA THR A 15 -50.45 -34.55 26.49
C THR A 15 -50.10 -34.09 25.09
N THR A 16 -50.48 -34.88 24.09
CA THR A 16 -50.36 -34.49 22.67
C THR A 16 -51.23 -33.27 22.36
N GLY A 17 -50.74 -32.37 21.50
CA GLY A 17 -51.47 -31.16 21.09
C GLY A 17 -50.53 -30.07 20.58
N SER A 18 -51.07 -28.86 20.39
CA SER A 18 -50.25 -27.67 20.11
C SER A 18 -49.51 -27.25 21.37
N ILE A 19 -48.19 -27.45 21.41
CA ILE A 19 -47.35 -27.13 22.57
C ILE A 19 -46.57 -25.84 22.29
N SER A 20 -46.69 -24.88 23.20
CA SER A 20 -45.90 -23.65 23.20
C SER A 20 -45.11 -23.56 24.51
N VAL A 21 -43.79 -23.41 24.40
CA VAL A 21 -42.88 -23.20 25.53
C VAL A 21 -42.58 -21.71 25.62
N ARG A 22 -42.98 -21.10 26.73
CA ARG A 22 -42.79 -19.68 27.01
C ARG A 22 -41.57 -19.47 27.89
N PHE A 23 -40.68 -18.59 27.44
CA PHE A 23 -39.58 -18.04 28.22
C PHE A 23 -39.97 -16.62 28.64
N SER A 24 -40.03 -16.31 29.94
CA SER A 24 -40.46 -15.00 30.43
C SER A 24 -39.51 -14.39 31.46
N VAL A 25 -39.33 -13.07 31.42
CA VAL A 25 -38.61 -12.25 32.41
C VAL A 25 -39.43 -10.98 32.65
N GLY A 26 -40.16 -10.92 33.77
CA GLY A 26 -41.10 -9.82 34.03
C GLY A 26 -42.15 -9.71 32.92
N ASP A 27 -42.25 -8.53 32.31
CA ASP A 27 -43.20 -8.24 31.22
C ASP A 27 -42.76 -8.76 29.84
N PHE A 28 -41.50 -9.16 29.70
CA PHE A 28 -40.95 -9.64 28.43
C PHE A 28 -41.10 -11.16 28.33
N PHE A 29 -41.55 -11.66 27.18
CA PHE A 29 -41.63 -13.09 26.93
C PHE A 29 -41.34 -13.45 25.47
N ALA A 30 -40.94 -14.70 25.24
CA ALA A 30 -40.77 -15.30 23.93
C ALA A 30 -41.33 -16.73 23.95
N ASP A 31 -42.17 -17.05 22.96
CA ASP A 31 -42.78 -18.36 22.80
C ASP A 31 -42.10 -19.13 21.67
N VAL A 32 -41.83 -20.41 21.90
CA VAL A 32 -41.31 -21.33 20.89
C VAL A 32 -42.16 -22.59 20.83
N PRO A 33 -42.29 -23.22 19.65
CA PRO A 33 -42.99 -24.50 19.54
C PRO A 33 -42.26 -25.60 20.32
N GLY A 34 -43.03 -26.41 21.04
CA GLY A 34 -42.55 -27.64 21.68
C GLY A 34 -42.99 -28.89 20.91
N THR A 35 -42.20 -29.94 20.99
CA THR A 35 -42.50 -31.26 20.42
C THR A 35 -42.77 -32.24 21.58
N PHE A 36 -43.95 -32.85 21.55
CA PHE A 36 -44.32 -33.90 22.50
C PHE A 36 -43.48 -35.17 22.26
N VAL A 37 -42.88 -35.70 23.32
CA VAL A 37 -42.12 -36.96 23.26
C VAL A 37 -42.84 -38.04 24.06
N SER A 38 -43.22 -37.71 25.30
CA SER A 38 -43.93 -38.62 26.19
C SER A 38 -44.76 -37.85 27.22
N SER A 39 -45.57 -38.55 28.02
CA SER A 39 -46.33 -37.95 29.12
C SER A 39 -45.45 -37.27 30.19
N THR A 40 -44.14 -37.44 30.12
CA THR A 40 -43.14 -36.86 31.02
C THR A 40 -42.09 -35.97 30.34
N GLU A 41 -42.09 -35.87 29.01
CA GLU A 41 -41.01 -35.21 28.27
C GLU A 41 -41.50 -34.39 27.05
N ILE A 42 -40.97 -33.17 26.95
CA ILE A 42 -41.17 -32.26 25.81
C ILE A 42 -39.80 -31.75 25.35
N HIS A 43 -39.54 -31.80 24.05
CA HIS A 43 -38.38 -31.13 23.46
C HIS A 43 -38.77 -29.76 22.93
N ALA A 44 -37.87 -28.78 23.05
CA ALA A 44 -38.04 -27.47 22.44
C ALA A 44 -36.68 -26.89 22.05
N VAL A 45 -36.70 -25.83 21.26
CA VAL A 45 -35.49 -25.09 20.87
C VAL A 45 -35.58 -23.68 21.42
N THR A 46 -34.54 -23.22 22.13
CA THR A 46 -34.57 -21.91 22.78
C THR A 46 -34.73 -20.76 21.78
N PRO A 47 -35.51 -19.71 22.10
CA PRO A 47 -35.70 -18.56 21.21
C PRO A 47 -34.41 -17.76 21.02
N ASN A 48 -34.30 -17.03 19.90
CA ASN A 48 -33.26 -16.02 19.73
C ASN A 48 -33.63 -14.76 20.52
N VAL A 49 -32.98 -14.56 21.66
CA VAL A 49 -33.33 -13.53 22.65
C VAL A 49 -32.58 -12.21 22.50
N LYS A 50 -31.95 -11.93 21.34
CA LYS A 50 -31.13 -10.72 21.14
C LYS A 50 -31.86 -9.41 21.48
N VAL A 51 -33.18 -9.34 21.24
CA VAL A 51 -33.97 -8.09 21.34
C VAL A 51 -34.96 -8.11 22.50
N ALA A 52 -35.55 -9.27 22.84
CA ALA A 52 -36.67 -9.33 23.79
C ALA A 52 -36.27 -9.60 25.25
N LEU A 53 -35.42 -10.62 25.51
CA LEU A 53 -35.11 -11.07 26.89
C LEU A 53 -33.68 -10.74 27.32
N GLY A 54 -32.73 -10.68 26.37
CA GLY A 54 -31.32 -10.45 26.65
C GLY A 54 -30.64 -11.59 27.45
N PRO A 55 -29.40 -11.40 27.92
CA PRO A 55 -28.66 -12.40 28.68
C PRO A 55 -29.12 -12.38 30.15
N ARG A 56 -30.24 -13.06 30.43
CA ARG A 56 -30.87 -13.11 31.75
C ARG A 56 -31.39 -14.51 32.08
N THR A 57 -31.60 -14.77 33.37
CA THR A 57 -32.36 -15.92 33.85
C THR A 57 -33.84 -15.67 33.60
N CYS A 58 -34.51 -16.63 32.96
CA CYS A 58 -35.91 -16.56 32.59
C CYS A 58 -36.68 -17.76 33.12
N ASP A 59 -37.97 -17.56 33.32
CA ASP A 59 -38.90 -18.60 33.70
C ASP A 59 -39.46 -19.27 32.46
N VAL A 60 -39.37 -20.60 32.44
CA VAL A 60 -39.85 -21.48 31.38
C VAL A 60 -41.14 -22.14 31.84
N ARG A 61 -42.21 -21.93 31.06
CA ARG A 61 -43.53 -22.53 31.27
C ARG A 61 -44.05 -23.14 29.99
N VAL A 62 -44.89 -24.16 30.11
CA VAL A 62 -45.46 -24.87 28.95
C VAL A 62 -46.95 -24.59 28.85
N LYS A 63 -47.42 -24.34 27.63
CA LYS A 63 -48.85 -24.25 27.28
C LYS A 63 -49.17 -25.39 26.32
N ILE A 64 -50.23 -26.16 26.61
CA ILE A 64 -50.67 -27.27 25.75
C ILE A 64 -52.12 -27.03 25.31
N GLY A 65 -52.33 -26.81 24.01
CA GLY A 65 -53.63 -26.51 23.41
C GLY A 65 -54.20 -25.16 23.86
N ALA A 66 -55.50 -25.16 24.21
CA ALA A 66 -56.20 -23.98 24.72
C ALA A 66 -56.10 -23.81 26.25
N LYS A 67 -55.32 -24.65 26.94
CA LYS A 67 -55.13 -24.56 28.40
C LYS A 67 -54.19 -23.41 28.77
N ASP A 68 -54.21 -23.03 30.04
CA ASP A 68 -53.27 -22.06 30.61
C ASP A 68 -51.84 -22.61 30.73
N LEU A 69 -50.89 -21.72 31.01
CA LEU A 69 -49.50 -22.08 31.28
C LEU A 69 -49.40 -22.97 32.53
N THR A 70 -48.42 -23.88 32.54
CA THR A 70 -48.10 -24.68 33.73
C THR A 70 -47.86 -23.81 34.96
N SER A 71 -48.39 -24.24 36.11
CA SER A 71 -48.15 -23.60 37.40
C SER A 71 -46.72 -23.82 37.91
N SER A 72 -46.08 -24.91 37.48
CA SER A 72 -44.67 -25.19 37.76
C SER A 72 -43.76 -24.27 36.95
N LEU A 73 -42.79 -23.66 37.64
CA LEU A 73 -41.76 -22.80 37.07
C LEU A 73 -40.46 -23.59 36.97
N CYS A 74 -39.82 -23.54 35.81
CA CYS A 74 -38.45 -23.99 35.61
C CYS A 74 -37.62 -22.78 35.16
N SER A 75 -36.37 -22.66 35.56
CA SER A 75 -35.53 -21.52 35.16
C SER A 75 -34.53 -21.93 34.09
N PHE A 76 -34.36 -21.08 33.08
CA PHE A 76 -33.32 -21.21 32.05
C PHE A 76 -32.51 -19.92 31.97
N GLN A 77 -31.19 -20.01 31.83
CA GLN A 77 -30.33 -18.83 31.78
C GLN A 77 -29.76 -18.61 30.38
N PHE A 78 -30.06 -17.46 29.78
CA PHE A 78 -29.43 -17.01 28.55
C PHE A 78 -28.10 -16.31 28.85
N TYR A 79 -27.08 -16.61 28.04
CA TYR A 79 -25.75 -16.04 28.17
C TYR A 79 -25.39 -15.13 27.00
N ALA A 80 -24.55 -14.13 27.26
CA ALA A 80 -23.93 -13.34 26.22
C ALA A 80 -22.85 -14.17 25.53
N ASN A 81 -22.76 -14.08 24.19
CA ASN A 81 -21.69 -14.77 23.45
C ASN A 81 -20.36 -14.07 23.69
N SER A 82 -19.27 -14.83 23.62
CA SER A 82 -17.92 -14.29 23.65
C SER A 82 -17.64 -13.50 22.37
N CYS A 83 -16.91 -12.40 22.52
CA CYS A 83 -16.48 -11.54 21.44
C CYS A 83 -14.96 -11.65 21.33
N ALA A 84 -14.47 -12.23 20.23
CA ALA A 84 -13.05 -12.51 20.05
C ALA A 84 -12.16 -11.27 20.23
N SER A 85 -12.60 -10.11 19.72
CA SER A 85 -11.87 -8.85 19.82
C SER A 85 -11.84 -8.25 21.24
N CYS A 86 -12.66 -8.75 22.16
CA CYS A 86 -12.70 -8.29 23.56
C CYS A 86 -12.09 -9.33 24.52
N CYS A 87 -11.88 -10.58 24.10
CA CYS A 87 -11.25 -11.59 24.92
C CYS A 87 -9.76 -11.27 25.14
N LEU A 88 -9.24 -11.64 26.31
CA LEU A 88 -7.86 -11.37 26.68
C LEU A 88 -7.08 -12.67 26.89
N ALA A 89 -5.83 -12.74 26.43
CA ALA A 89 -4.92 -13.83 26.76
C ALA A 89 -3.74 -13.28 27.55
N VAL A 90 -3.38 -13.93 28.67
CA VAL A 90 -2.30 -13.48 29.57
C VAL A 90 -1.52 -14.67 30.11
N GLY A 91 -0.20 -14.61 30.04
CA GLY A 91 0.68 -15.57 30.72
C GLY A 91 2.02 -15.81 30.01
N PRO A 92 2.95 -16.53 30.66
CA PRO A 92 4.29 -16.78 30.14
C PRO A 92 4.29 -17.55 28.82
N GLY A 93 3.23 -18.31 28.51
CA GLY A 93 3.11 -19.04 27.25
C GLY A 93 2.88 -18.16 26.01
N LEU A 94 2.66 -16.86 26.20
CA LEU A 94 2.52 -15.88 25.11
C LEU A 94 3.83 -15.15 24.79
N LEU A 95 4.86 -15.35 25.62
CA LEU A 95 6.14 -14.67 25.46
C LEU A 95 7.06 -15.46 24.51
N SER A 96 7.92 -14.74 23.80
CA SER A 96 8.84 -15.29 22.80
C SER A 96 10.12 -15.92 23.39
N ASP A 97 10.28 -15.83 24.70
CA ASP A 97 11.47 -16.24 25.47
C ASP A 97 11.30 -17.60 26.20
N GLY A 98 10.25 -18.36 25.86
CA GLY A 98 10.02 -19.69 26.41
C GLY A 98 11.24 -20.61 26.23
N ALA A 99 11.74 -21.15 27.35
CA ALA A 99 12.84 -22.10 27.32
C ALA A 99 12.38 -23.45 26.71
N PRO A 100 13.13 -24.03 25.75
CA PRO A 100 12.78 -25.32 25.16
C PRO A 100 12.64 -26.41 26.23
N GLY A 101 11.59 -27.21 26.11
CA GLY A 101 11.32 -28.32 27.04
C GLY A 101 10.78 -27.90 28.41
N VAL A 102 10.58 -26.60 28.67
CA VAL A 102 9.95 -26.12 29.90
C VAL A 102 8.44 -25.95 29.66
N PRO A 103 7.58 -26.66 30.40
CA PRO A 103 6.14 -26.44 30.31
C PRO A 103 5.79 -24.99 30.60
N THR A 104 5.02 -24.37 29.71
CA THR A 104 4.54 -22.99 29.86
C THR A 104 3.02 -22.97 29.87
N SER A 105 2.43 -21.93 30.43
CA SER A 105 0.99 -21.77 30.53
C SER A 105 0.58 -20.33 30.25
N PHE A 106 -0.65 -20.17 29.78
CA PHE A 106 -1.31 -18.87 29.69
C PHE A 106 -2.81 -19.08 29.93
N PHE A 107 -3.48 -18.00 30.27
CA PHE A 107 -4.91 -17.98 30.56
C PHE A 107 -5.62 -17.18 29.47
N ILE A 108 -6.82 -17.60 29.10
CA ILE A 108 -7.71 -16.83 28.25
C ILE A 108 -8.91 -16.41 29.08
N GLU A 109 -9.14 -15.11 29.21
CA GLU A 109 -10.34 -14.54 29.79
C GLU A 109 -11.35 -14.25 28.68
N ALA A 110 -12.39 -15.08 28.61
CA ALA A 110 -13.49 -14.89 27.67
C ALA A 110 -14.35 -13.68 28.09
N ARG A 111 -14.56 -12.74 27.17
CA ARG A 111 -15.38 -11.54 27.39
C ARG A 111 -16.46 -11.39 26.33
N ASN A 112 -17.57 -10.76 26.71
CA ASN A 112 -18.64 -10.41 25.76
C ASN A 112 -18.34 -9.11 24.99
N ALA A 113 -19.23 -8.71 24.09
CA ALA A 113 -19.09 -7.47 23.31
C ALA A 113 -19.16 -6.18 24.15
N GLN A 114 -19.59 -6.28 25.42
CA GLN A 114 -19.62 -5.18 26.40
C GLN A 114 -18.42 -5.23 27.36
N ASN A 115 -17.37 -5.98 27.01
CA ASN A 115 -16.16 -6.19 27.83
C ASN A 115 -16.43 -6.87 29.20
N GLY A 116 -17.61 -7.46 29.39
CA GLY A 116 -17.97 -8.19 30.61
C GLY A 116 -17.39 -9.61 30.62
N LYS A 117 -16.80 -10.01 31.75
CA LYS A 117 -16.23 -11.36 31.95
C LYS A 117 -17.33 -12.42 31.82
N ARG A 118 -17.05 -13.48 31.05
CA ARG A 118 -17.91 -14.66 31.00
C ARG A 118 -17.72 -15.49 32.26
N THR A 119 -18.82 -15.82 32.93
CA THR A 119 -18.85 -16.73 34.09
C THR A 119 -19.22 -18.16 33.70
N THR A 120 -19.50 -18.40 32.42
CA THR A 120 -19.93 -19.70 31.88
C THR A 120 -19.05 -20.14 30.73
N GLY A 121 -18.70 -21.44 30.71
CA GLY A 121 -17.87 -22.07 29.69
C GLY A 121 -18.64 -22.40 28.39
N GLY A 122 -18.05 -23.28 27.58
CA GLY A 122 -18.62 -23.77 26.32
C GLY A 122 -18.09 -23.07 25.06
N ASP A 123 -17.35 -21.97 25.21
CA ASP A 123 -16.60 -21.38 24.10
C ASP A 123 -15.39 -22.29 23.78
N THR A 124 -15.17 -22.57 22.49
CA THR A 124 -14.02 -23.36 22.02
C THR A 124 -12.92 -22.42 21.57
N PHE A 125 -11.76 -22.50 22.20
CA PHE A 125 -10.56 -21.75 21.81
C PHE A 125 -9.62 -22.66 21.02
N LEU A 126 -9.24 -22.23 19.81
CA LEU A 126 -8.23 -22.92 19.02
C LEU A 126 -6.87 -22.28 19.29
N VAL A 127 -6.00 -23.00 20.01
CA VAL A 127 -4.62 -22.58 20.27
C VAL A 127 -3.69 -23.32 19.31
N LYS A 128 -2.89 -22.58 18.55
CA LYS A 128 -1.82 -23.13 17.70
C LYS A 128 -0.48 -22.53 18.14
N ALA A 129 0.49 -23.40 18.40
CA ALA A 129 1.87 -23.01 18.69
C ALA A 129 2.74 -23.32 17.47
N PHE A 130 3.59 -22.37 17.08
CA PHE A 130 4.50 -22.50 15.94
C PHE A 130 5.94 -22.35 16.42
N ILE A 131 6.83 -23.19 15.91
CA ILE A 131 8.28 -23.05 16.11
C ILE A 131 8.78 -22.11 15.01
N LEU A 132 9.30 -20.94 15.40
CA LEU A 132 9.90 -20.02 14.44
C LEU A 132 11.31 -20.51 14.07
N PRO A 133 11.65 -20.60 12.77
CA PRO A 133 13.01 -20.93 12.33
C PRO A 133 14.01 -19.84 12.75
N GLU A 134 15.21 -20.27 13.09
CA GLU A 134 16.27 -19.50 13.78
C GLU A 134 16.70 -18.22 13.05
N GLU A 135 16.54 -18.18 11.72
CA GLU A 135 16.90 -17.05 10.84
C GLU A 135 16.10 -15.76 11.08
N SER A 136 14.94 -15.85 11.74
CA SER A 136 14.09 -14.68 12.04
C SER A 136 14.42 -13.97 13.35
N ARG A 137 15.33 -14.52 14.17
CA ARG A 137 15.71 -13.95 15.48
C ARG A 137 16.70 -12.79 15.41
N THR A 138 17.48 -12.67 14.34
CA THR A 138 18.54 -11.65 14.18
C THR A 138 18.04 -10.34 13.59
N ALA A 139 16.98 -10.36 12.75
CA ALA A 139 16.45 -9.14 12.14
C ALA A 139 15.73 -8.21 13.14
N SER A 140 15.00 -8.78 14.12
CA SER A 140 14.21 -7.99 15.08
C SER A 140 15.05 -7.47 16.26
N ARG A 141 16.15 -8.15 16.61
CA ARG A 141 17.01 -7.80 17.76
C ARG A 141 17.97 -6.63 17.49
N THR A 142 18.46 -6.52 16.26
CA THR A 142 19.51 -5.54 15.91
C THR A 142 18.95 -4.12 15.70
N HIS A 143 17.66 -3.99 15.35
CA HIS A 143 17.03 -2.69 15.10
C HIS A 143 16.56 -1.98 16.39
N LEU A 144 16.23 -2.72 17.46
CA LEU A 144 15.77 -2.15 18.74
C LEU A 144 16.93 -1.80 19.68
N LEU A 145 17.97 -2.63 19.77
CA LEU A 145 19.09 -2.41 20.69
C LEU A 145 19.99 -1.22 20.28
N THR A 146 20.16 -0.97 18.99
CA THR A 146 21.00 0.14 18.50
C THR A 146 20.34 1.51 18.73
N THR A 147 19.00 1.54 18.75
CA THR A 147 18.22 2.78 18.96
C THR A 147 18.04 3.13 20.45
N LEU A 148 18.06 2.14 21.34
CA LEU A 148 17.89 2.35 22.79
C LEU A 148 19.21 2.65 23.52
N THR A 149 20.34 2.13 23.04
CA THR A 149 21.64 2.30 23.72
C THR A 149 22.19 3.73 23.62
N SER A 150 21.76 4.52 22.62
CA SER A 150 22.14 5.94 22.50
C SER A 150 21.37 6.88 23.43
N ALA A 151 20.25 6.43 24.02
CA ALA A 151 19.40 7.27 24.87
C ALA A 151 19.66 7.15 26.38
N ILE A 152 20.35 6.09 26.85
CA ILE A 152 20.38 5.71 28.28
C ILE A 152 21.63 6.24 29.04
N ASN A 153 22.63 6.81 28.35
CA ASN A 153 23.84 7.31 29.02
C ASN A 153 23.72 8.67 29.72
N ALA A 154 22.51 9.16 29.98
CA ALA A 154 22.30 10.39 30.75
C ALA A 154 21.29 10.15 31.90
N GLN A 155 21.77 10.39 33.12
CA GLN A 155 21.00 10.53 34.37
C GLN A 155 20.76 9.26 35.19
N SER A 156 21.79 8.95 35.97
CA SER A 156 21.78 8.09 37.14
C SER A 156 20.89 8.63 38.28
N GLY A 157 20.26 7.70 39.00
CA GLY A 157 20.13 7.82 40.46
C GLY A 157 18.71 7.71 41.00
N THR A 158 18.24 6.48 41.26
CA THR A 158 17.44 6.06 42.44
C THR A 158 16.86 4.64 42.26
N ALA A 159 17.72 3.63 42.11
CA ALA A 159 17.34 2.23 41.89
C ALA A 159 17.41 1.33 43.15
N GLY A 160 17.07 1.86 44.33
CA GLY A 160 17.26 1.14 45.60
C GLY A 160 16.06 0.30 46.08
N LYS A 161 14.82 0.77 45.87
CA LYS A 161 13.65 0.26 46.64
C LYS A 161 12.78 -0.77 45.91
N LEU A 162 12.97 -0.95 44.61
CA LEU A 162 12.26 -1.98 43.82
C LEU A 162 12.97 -3.35 43.92
N CYS A 163 14.30 -3.32 44.08
CA CYS A 163 15.14 -4.51 44.23
C CYS A 163 14.72 -5.30 45.49
N ASP A 164 14.43 -4.61 46.59
CA ASP A 164 14.05 -5.24 47.87
C ASP A 164 12.66 -5.88 47.85
N ALA A 165 11.72 -5.36 47.06
CA ALA A 165 10.39 -5.93 46.90
C ALA A 165 10.42 -7.22 46.08
N VAL A 166 11.20 -7.23 44.99
CA VAL A 166 11.41 -8.41 44.14
C VAL A 166 12.24 -9.46 44.87
N GLN A 167 13.25 -9.05 45.64
CA GLN A 167 14.07 -9.97 46.44
C GLN A 167 13.28 -10.62 47.58
N ASN A 168 12.34 -9.90 48.20
CA ASN A 168 11.42 -10.47 49.19
C ASN A 168 10.44 -11.47 48.56
N ILE A 169 9.93 -11.20 47.35
CA ILE A 169 9.11 -12.16 46.59
C ILE A 169 9.94 -13.40 46.23
N LEU A 170 11.19 -13.23 45.79
CA LEU A 170 12.14 -14.32 45.51
C LEU A 170 12.41 -15.18 46.75
N ASN A 171 12.54 -14.57 47.92
CA ASN A 171 12.81 -15.26 49.18
C ASN A 171 11.58 -16.02 49.71
N VAL A 172 10.37 -15.50 49.48
CA VAL A 172 9.11 -16.18 49.83
C VAL A 172 8.86 -17.38 48.90
N VAL A 173 9.17 -17.25 47.61
CA VAL A 173 9.09 -18.35 46.63
C VAL A 173 10.14 -19.43 46.90
N LYS A 174 11.37 -19.05 47.25
CA LYS A 174 12.44 -20.00 47.65
C LYS A 174 12.12 -20.77 48.94
N LYS A 175 11.47 -20.15 49.93
CA LYS A 175 11.14 -20.82 51.22
C LYS A 175 10.00 -21.84 51.12
N ARG A 176 9.14 -21.75 50.09
CA ARG A 176 8.01 -22.70 49.87
C ARG A 176 8.31 -23.81 48.85
N ALA A 177 9.36 -23.67 48.04
CA ALA A 177 9.75 -24.64 47.03
C ALA A 177 10.61 -25.80 47.58
N VAL A 178 10.19 -26.44 48.69
CA VAL A 178 10.86 -27.65 49.16
C VAL A 178 10.34 -28.91 48.45
N HIS A 179 9.14 -28.95 47.86
CA HIS A 179 8.70 -30.10 47.06
C HIS A 179 8.22 -29.69 45.65
N SER A 180 9.00 -30.13 44.65
CA SER A 180 8.74 -30.18 43.21
C SER A 180 8.23 -28.91 42.51
N LEU A 181 9.15 -28.11 41.97
CA LEU A 181 9.10 -27.46 40.65
C LEU A 181 10.28 -26.47 40.57
N SER A 182 11.28 -26.82 39.76
CA SER A 182 12.45 -26.00 39.49
C SER A 182 12.07 -24.84 38.55
N ILE A 183 11.86 -23.67 39.14
CA ILE A 183 11.55 -22.40 38.45
C ILE A 183 12.86 -21.76 37.93
N PRO A 184 12.98 -21.38 36.65
CA PRO A 184 14.15 -20.67 36.14
C PRO A 184 14.29 -19.26 36.72
N ARG A 185 15.53 -18.77 36.77
CA ARG A 185 15.94 -17.50 37.38
C ARG A 185 15.29 -16.28 36.70
N TRP A 186 14.47 -15.57 37.47
CA TRP A 186 13.84 -14.25 37.19
C TRP A 186 14.83 -13.06 37.12
N HIS A 187 16.09 -13.26 36.74
CA HIS A 187 17.12 -12.21 36.84
C HIS A 187 17.09 -11.12 35.76
N GLU A 188 16.17 -11.19 34.79
CA GLU A 188 16.15 -10.27 33.65
C GLU A 188 14.81 -9.56 33.42
N MET A 189 13.97 -9.42 34.45
CA MET A 189 12.88 -8.41 34.50
C MET A 189 13.42 -7.00 34.81
N LYS A 190 14.64 -6.67 34.34
CA LYS A 190 15.25 -5.35 34.52
C LYS A 190 14.58 -4.25 33.69
N ASP A 191 13.79 -4.62 32.69
CA ASP A 191 13.12 -3.67 31.80
C ASP A 191 11.62 -3.53 32.08
N CYS A 192 11.22 -3.58 33.36
CA CYS A 192 9.95 -2.98 33.81
C CYS A 192 10.11 -1.44 33.79
N HIS A 193 10.33 -0.88 32.61
CA HIS A 193 10.36 0.56 32.34
C HIS A 193 8.94 1.15 32.19
N THR A 194 7.89 0.34 32.28
CA THR A 194 6.51 0.73 31.95
C THR A 194 5.92 1.76 32.92
N LYS A 195 6.20 1.67 34.22
CA LYS A 195 5.64 2.60 35.21
C LYS A 195 6.16 4.03 35.02
N ASP A 196 7.47 4.16 34.87
CA ASP A 196 8.09 5.47 34.75
C ASP A 196 7.84 6.04 33.35
N GLN A 197 7.81 5.20 32.30
CA GLN A 197 7.42 5.64 30.95
C GLN A 197 5.98 6.14 30.87
N ILE A 198 4.98 5.43 31.42
CA ILE A 198 3.57 5.88 31.37
C ILE A 198 3.41 7.23 32.07
N ILE A 199 4.05 7.40 33.23
CA ILE A 199 3.98 8.64 34.00
C ILE A 199 4.75 9.77 33.30
N LEU A 200 5.94 9.49 32.73
CA LEU A 200 6.72 10.44 31.95
C LEU A 200 5.96 10.94 30.71
N HIS A 201 5.27 10.06 29.97
CA HIS A 201 4.52 10.45 28.78
C HIS A 201 3.30 11.34 29.12
N LEU A 202 2.56 11.02 30.19
CA LEU A 202 1.45 11.86 30.62
C LEU A 202 1.92 13.19 31.26
N GLN A 203 3.12 13.20 31.84
CA GLN A 203 3.76 14.43 32.32
C GLN A 203 4.28 15.29 31.16
N SER A 204 4.87 14.69 30.13
CA SER A 204 5.31 15.41 28.92
C SER A 204 4.13 16.03 28.18
N GLU A 205 3.01 15.31 28.06
CA GLU A 205 1.77 15.84 27.49
C GLU A 205 1.31 17.11 28.24
N ARG A 206 1.33 17.08 29.57
CA ARG A 206 0.96 18.23 30.40
C ARG A 206 1.93 19.40 30.24
N GLU A 207 3.24 19.15 30.17
CA GLU A 207 4.26 20.19 29.98
C GLU A 207 4.15 20.83 28.58
N ILE A 208 3.78 20.05 27.56
CA ILE A 208 3.64 20.52 26.18
C ILE A 208 2.35 21.30 25.97
N ILE A 209 1.22 20.85 26.54
CA ILE A 209 -0.02 21.65 26.59
C ILE A 209 0.21 22.96 27.38
N GLN A 210 1.18 22.95 28.30
CA GLN A 210 1.58 24.15 29.04
C GLN A 210 2.62 25.03 28.33
N ALA A 211 3.27 24.54 27.28
CA ALA A 211 4.26 25.30 26.52
C ALA A 211 3.58 26.44 25.76
N LYS A 212 4.17 27.64 25.81
CA LYS A 212 3.68 28.80 25.06
C LYS A 212 3.97 28.63 23.58
N VAL A 213 3.02 28.10 22.82
CA VAL A 213 3.05 28.18 21.36
C VAL A 213 2.76 29.63 20.97
N LYS A 214 3.69 30.29 20.28
CA LYS A 214 3.43 31.61 19.69
C LYS A 214 2.45 31.44 18.54
N HIS A 215 1.54 32.39 18.39
CA HIS A 215 0.44 32.37 17.40
C HIS A 215 0.90 32.26 15.92
N ASP A 216 2.21 32.42 15.65
CA ASP A 216 2.79 32.43 14.30
C ASP A 216 3.78 31.26 14.04
N ASP A 217 4.04 30.40 15.02
CA ASP A 217 4.96 29.28 14.85
C ASP A 217 4.22 28.02 14.41
N ARG A 218 3.97 27.94 13.10
CA ARG A 218 3.30 26.81 12.43
C ARG A 218 3.97 25.46 12.75
N ARG A 219 5.30 25.43 12.85
CA ARG A 219 6.05 24.19 13.10
C ARG A 219 5.83 23.69 14.51
N SER A 220 5.95 24.57 15.50
CA SER A 220 5.65 24.23 16.90
C SER A 220 4.20 23.76 17.08
N LEU A 221 3.25 24.35 16.37
CA LEU A 221 1.84 23.93 16.42
C LEU A 221 1.62 22.53 15.85
N LEU A 222 2.26 22.19 14.73
CA LEU A 222 2.20 20.85 14.14
C LEU A 222 2.91 19.81 15.03
N ASP A 223 4.05 20.15 15.63
CA ASP A 223 4.78 19.28 16.56
C ASP A 223 3.94 18.96 17.81
N VAL A 224 3.29 19.97 18.38
CA VAL A 224 2.37 19.79 19.51
C VAL A 224 1.21 18.87 19.15
N ARG A 225 0.59 19.07 17.98
CA ARG A 225 -0.50 18.20 17.52
C ARG A 225 -0.04 16.76 17.29
N GLN A 226 1.11 16.57 16.65
CA GLN A 226 1.66 15.24 16.43
C GLN A 226 1.95 14.53 17.76
N HIS A 227 2.46 15.27 18.75
CA HIS A 227 2.69 14.73 20.08
C HIS A 227 1.38 14.32 20.77
N ILE A 228 0.34 15.16 20.72
CA ILE A 228 -0.99 14.84 21.26
C ILE A 228 -1.51 13.54 20.63
N LYS A 229 -1.44 13.41 19.30
CA LYS A 229 -1.88 12.21 18.58
C LYS A 229 -1.09 10.95 18.98
N ASN A 230 0.23 11.09 19.16
CA ASN A 230 1.06 9.99 19.64
C ASN A 230 0.68 9.57 21.06
N VAL A 231 0.41 10.53 21.94
CA VAL A 231 -0.02 10.26 23.32
C VAL A 231 -1.40 9.61 23.36
N GLU A 232 -2.36 10.06 22.54
CA GLU A 232 -3.67 9.41 22.40
C GLU A 232 -3.54 7.95 21.93
N THR A 233 -2.63 7.68 20.99
CA THR A 233 -2.36 6.33 20.51
C THR A 233 -1.81 5.45 21.64
N LEU A 234 -0.77 5.93 22.34
CA LEU A 234 -0.17 5.24 23.48
C LEU A 234 -1.13 5.08 24.66
N ARG A 235 -2.12 5.98 24.82
CA ARG A 235 -3.13 5.89 25.88
C ARG A 235 -3.92 4.60 25.79
N THR A 236 -4.35 4.22 24.59
CA THR A 236 -5.10 2.97 24.37
C THR A 236 -4.25 1.73 24.69
N GLU A 237 -2.97 1.77 24.34
CA GLU A 237 -2.01 0.72 24.64
C GLU A 237 -1.74 0.61 26.15
N HIS A 238 -1.55 1.74 26.84
CA HIS A 238 -1.36 1.77 28.29
C HIS A 238 -2.58 1.27 29.05
N GLU A 239 -3.79 1.57 28.57
CA GLU A 239 -5.05 1.08 29.11
C GLU A 239 -5.12 -0.45 29.05
N LEU A 240 -4.80 -1.01 27.88
CA LEU A 240 -4.72 -2.46 27.69
C LEU A 240 -3.69 -3.10 28.63
N HIS A 241 -2.49 -2.50 28.77
CA HIS A 241 -1.47 -3.00 29.70
C HIS A 241 -1.94 -2.99 31.15
N ILE A 242 -2.64 -1.94 31.59
CA ILE A 242 -3.21 -1.89 32.94
C ILE A 242 -4.24 -3.01 33.14
N GLU A 243 -5.12 -3.24 32.16
CA GLU A 243 -6.10 -4.34 32.22
C GLU A 243 -5.42 -5.71 32.29
N VAL A 244 -4.39 -5.95 31.47
CA VAL A 244 -3.60 -7.18 31.49
C VAL A 244 -2.96 -7.41 32.85
N LEU A 245 -2.36 -6.37 33.43
CA LEU A 245 -1.74 -6.46 34.76
C LEU A 245 -2.79 -6.72 35.86
N GLN A 246 -3.97 -6.11 35.77
CA GLN A 246 -5.07 -6.38 36.72
C GLN A 246 -5.51 -7.85 36.67
N VAL A 247 -5.72 -8.39 35.47
CA VAL A 247 -6.11 -9.79 35.29
C VAL A 247 -5.00 -10.75 35.79
N ALA A 248 -3.74 -10.46 35.49
CA ALA A 248 -2.61 -11.24 35.96
C ALA A 248 -2.51 -11.25 37.49
N LEU A 249 -2.62 -10.09 38.14
CA LEU A 249 -2.57 -9.98 39.60
C LEU A 249 -3.76 -10.68 40.26
N GLN A 250 -4.96 -10.58 39.68
CA GLN A 250 -6.14 -11.31 40.18
C GLN A 250 -5.89 -12.83 40.16
N LYS A 251 -5.32 -13.37 39.08
CA LYS A 251 -5.02 -14.81 39.00
C LYS A 251 -3.90 -15.24 39.93
N LEU A 252 -2.86 -14.43 40.10
CA LEU A 252 -1.82 -14.71 41.09
C LEU A 252 -2.37 -14.74 42.53
N GLN A 253 -3.34 -13.87 42.83
CA GLN A 253 -4.03 -13.87 44.11
C GLN A 253 -4.85 -15.15 44.32
N GLU A 254 -5.58 -15.60 43.30
CA GLU A 254 -6.31 -16.88 43.32
C GLU A 254 -5.38 -18.08 43.54
N LEU A 255 -4.15 -18.02 43.00
CA LEU A 255 -3.10 -19.02 43.21
C LEU A 255 -2.37 -18.89 44.56
N GLY A 256 -2.79 -17.96 45.42
CA GLY A 256 -2.27 -17.79 46.78
C GLY A 256 -0.99 -16.96 46.90
N ALA A 257 -0.61 -16.20 45.86
CA ALA A 257 0.50 -15.25 45.94
C ALA A 257 0.09 -13.96 46.66
N ASN A 258 0.99 -13.38 47.45
CA ASN A 258 0.78 -12.06 48.04
C ASN A 258 1.02 -10.99 46.97
N VAL A 259 -0.06 -10.36 46.52
CA VAL A 259 -0.06 -9.31 45.50
C VAL A 259 -0.41 -7.92 46.05
N ASP A 260 -0.51 -7.75 47.37
CA ASP A 260 -1.02 -6.51 47.98
C ASP A 260 -0.18 -5.28 47.62
N SER A 261 1.15 -5.44 47.58
CA SER A 261 2.06 -4.37 47.16
C SER A 261 1.86 -3.99 45.70
N SER A 262 1.72 -4.99 44.82
CA SER A 262 1.52 -4.79 43.39
C SER A 262 0.15 -4.17 43.08
N ASN A 263 -0.90 -4.62 43.76
CA ASN A 263 -2.24 -4.03 43.67
C ASN A 263 -2.25 -2.56 44.13
N ARG A 264 -1.56 -2.23 45.24
CA ARG A 264 -1.41 -0.83 45.68
C ARG A 264 -0.65 0.02 44.66
N ALA A 265 0.40 -0.53 44.05
CA ALA A 265 1.16 0.18 43.02
C ALA A 265 0.31 0.44 41.77
N LEU A 266 -0.44 -0.56 41.30
CA LEU A 266 -1.31 -0.45 40.13
C LEU A 266 -2.48 0.53 40.38
N LYS A 267 -3.06 0.48 41.59
CA LYS A 267 -4.07 1.46 42.01
C LYS A 267 -3.51 2.89 42.01
N LYS A 268 -2.29 3.09 42.52
CA LYS A 268 -1.62 4.40 42.52
C LYS A 268 -1.31 4.90 41.10
N ILE A 269 -1.01 4.00 40.16
CA ILE A 269 -0.85 4.35 38.73
C ILE A 269 -2.19 4.78 38.15
N GLY A 270 -3.27 4.04 38.41
CA GLY A 270 -4.63 4.41 38.00
C GLY A 270 -5.09 5.75 38.58
N GLU A 271 -4.84 6.00 39.86
CA GLU A 271 -5.15 7.27 40.52
C GLU A 271 -4.34 8.44 39.94
N LYS A 272 -3.04 8.25 39.66
CA LYS A 272 -2.22 9.28 39.00
C LYS A 272 -2.69 9.57 37.57
N ARG A 273 -3.05 8.54 36.80
CA ARG A 273 -3.62 8.70 35.45
C ARG A 273 -4.94 9.45 35.51
N ALA A 274 -5.87 9.01 36.38
CA ALA A 274 -7.15 9.66 36.57
C ALA A 274 -6.98 11.12 37.02
N ALA A 275 -6.00 11.42 37.89
CA ALA A 275 -5.69 12.79 38.26
C ALA A 275 -5.14 13.61 37.07
N LEU A 276 -4.31 13.04 36.20
CA LEU A 276 -3.81 13.74 35.01
C LEU A 276 -4.93 13.96 33.96
N GLU A 277 -5.86 13.02 33.83
CA GLU A 277 -7.03 13.15 32.94
C GLU A 277 -8.12 14.08 33.52
N CYS A 278 -8.27 14.13 34.85
CA CYS A 278 -9.29 14.91 35.57
C CYS A 278 -8.82 16.33 35.94
N VAL A 279 -7.51 16.63 35.85
CA VAL A 279 -6.98 18.01 35.88
C VAL A 279 -7.27 18.67 34.53
N LYS A 280 -8.56 18.80 34.25
CA LYS A 280 -9.15 19.89 33.50
C LYS A 280 -9.11 21.12 34.42
N ASP A 281 -7.92 21.70 34.55
CA ASP A 281 -7.79 23.02 35.15
C ASP A 281 -8.54 24.02 34.23
N PRO A 282 -9.34 24.98 34.73
CA PRO A 282 -9.94 26.01 33.89
C PRO A 282 -8.92 26.71 32.96
N SER A 283 -7.65 26.79 33.39
CA SER A 283 -6.54 27.29 32.58
C SER A 283 -6.10 26.34 31.46
N SER A 284 -6.24 25.02 31.63
CA SER A 284 -5.96 24.04 30.57
C SER A 284 -7.14 23.90 29.61
N GLU A 285 -8.38 23.99 30.08
CA GLU A 285 -9.57 23.92 29.22
C GLU A 285 -9.67 25.11 28.26
N LYS A 286 -9.37 26.33 28.75
CA LYS A 286 -9.25 27.52 27.91
C LYS A 286 -8.14 27.38 26.85
N ARG A 287 -6.99 26.80 27.22
CA ARG A 287 -5.89 26.54 26.27
C ARG A 287 -6.21 25.44 25.27
N CYS A 288 -6.89 24.38 25.68
CA CYS A 288 -7.38 23.36 24.75
C CYS A 288 -8.33 23.97 23.71
N HIS A 289 -9.17 24.93 24.11
CA HIS A 289 -10.05 25.64 23.18
C HIS A 289 -9.28 26.58 22.24
N GLU A 290 -8.37 27.40 22.76
CA GLU A 290 -7.50 28.27 21.95
C GLU A 290 -6.63 27.46 20.96
N MET A 291 -6.11 26.31 21.38
CA MET A 291 -5.37 25.39 20.51
C MET A 291 -6.28 24.72 19.49
N ALA A 292 -7.52 24.37 19.85
CA ALA A 292 -8.48 23.79 18.92
C ALA A 292 -8.83 24.77 17.77
N ASP A 293 -9.06 26.04 18.09
CA ASP A 293 -9.30 27.07 17.08
C ASP A 293 -8.07 27.27 16.18
N ALA A 294 -6.87 27.28 16.76
CA ALA A 294 -5.62 27.38 16.00
C ALA A 294 -5.39 26.15 15.09
N PHE A 295 -5.71 24.95 15.58
CA PHE A 295 -5.66 23.71 14.79
C PHE A 295 -6.66 23.73 13.65
N GLU A 296 -7.89 24.20 13.88
CA GLU A 296 -8.91 24.26 12.82
C GLU A 296 -8.57 25.31 11.76
N ALA A 297 -8.03 26.46 12.18
CA ALA A 297 -7.54 27.49 11.28
C ALA A 297 -6.38 26.97 10.41
N GLU A 298 -5.44 26.21 10.99
CA GLU A 298 -4.32 25.63 10.26
C GLU A 298 -4.73 24.45 9.36
N ALA A 299 -5.67 23.62 9.81
CA ALA A 299 -6.27 22.58 9.00
C ALA A 299 -6.97 23.16 7.77
N THR A 300 -7.72 24.26 7.95
CA THR A 300 -8.38 24.98 6.86
C THR A 300 -7.38 25.62 5.90
N ARG A 301 -6.28 26.21 6.42
CA ARG A 301 -5.18 26.71 5.57
C ARG A 301 -4.53 25.60 4.76
N THR A 302 -4.30 24.44 5.37
CA THR A 302 -3.70 23.28 4.69
C THR A 302 -4.65 22.73 3.63
N ARG A 303 -5.96 22.61 3.91
CA ARG A 303 -6.96 22.20 2.91
C ARG A 303 -7.00 23.14 1.71
N ARG A 304 -7.02 24.46 1.96
CA ARG A 304 -6.97 25.46 0.88
C ARG A 304 -5.70 25.34 0.04
N ALA A 305 -4.54 25.15 0.67
CA ALA A 305 -3.28 24.96 -0.05
C ALA A 305 -3.28 23.67 -0.91
N ILE A 306 -3.95 22.61 -0.44
CA ILE A 306 -4.15 21.39 -1.23
C ILE A 306 -5.08 21.67 -2.42
N GLU A 307 -6.19 22.38 -2.23
CA GLU A 307 -7.10 22.75 -3.33
C GLU A 307 -6.42 23.64 -4.38
N GLU A 308 -5.56 24.57 -3.95
CA GLU A 308 -4.74 25.41 -4.82
C GLU A 308 -3.72 24.57 -5.61
N LEU A 309 -3.05 23.63 -4.93
CA LEU A 309 -2.16 22.67 -5.58
C LEU A 309 -2.91 21.82 -6.62
N ASP A 310 -4.06 21.26 -6.26
CA ASP A 310 -4.89 20.45 -7.16
C ASP A 310 -5.30 21.26 -8.39
N THR A 311 -5.67 22.51 -8.21
CA THR A 311 -6.01 23.41 -9.32
C THR A 311 -4.79 23.67 -10.22
N ALA A 312 -3.61 23.90 -9.63
CA ALA A 312 -2.37 24.12 -10.38
C ALA A 312 -1.94 22.87 -11.17
N VAL A 313 -2.02 21.68 -10.55
CA VAL A 313 -1.71 20.39 -11.16
C VAL A 313 -2.65 20.12 -12.35
N ASN A 314 -3.96 20.28 -12.16
CA ASN A 314 -4.93 20.09 -13.23
C ASN A 314 -4.73 21.10 -14.39
N THR A 315 -4.40 22.35 -14.07
CA THR A 315 -4.10 23.37 -15.08
C THR A 315 -2.86 23.00 -15.89
N LEU A 316 -1.79 22.54 -15.23
CA LEU A 316 -0.57 22.11 -15.91
C LEU A 316 -0.82 20.86 -16.76
N GLN A 317 -1.61 19.90 -16.27
CA GLN A 317 -2.00 18.71 -17.02
C GLN A 317 -2.79 19.07 -18.29
N GLN A 318 -3.73 20.02 -18.21
CA GLN A 318 -4.48 20.49 -19.37
C GLN A 318 -3.58 21.23 -20.36
N ALA A 319 -2.65 22.06 -19.86
CA ALA A 319 -1.68 22.76 -20.71
C ALA A 319 -0.75 21.79 -21.45
N LEU A 320 -0.40 20.66 -20.81
CA LEU A 320 0.49 19.65 -21.38
C LEU A 320 0.00 19.15 -22.74
N VAL A 321 -1.31 18.92 -22.89
CA VAL A 321 -1.91 18.41 -24.15
C VAL A 321 -1.69 19.35 -25.34
N ALA A 322 -1.55 20.66 -25.09
CA ALA A 322 -1.36 21.68 -26.12
C ALA A 322 0.11 22.03 -26.37
N GLU A 323 1.06 21.35 -25.72
CA GLU A 323 2.48 21.67 -25.86
C GLU A 323 3.04 21.31 -27.24
N CYS A 324 3.94 22.16 -27.74
CA CYS A 324 4.49 22.02 -29.08
C CYS A 324 5.44 20.83 -29.24
N PHE A 325 6.02 20.31 -28.15
CA PHE A 325 6.92 19.15 -28.21
C PHE A 325 6.23 17.82 -28.54
N TYR A 326 4.89 17.80 -28.65
CA TYR A 326 4.14 16.68 -29.21
C TYR A 326 4.04 16.71 -30.75
N SER A 327 4.48 17.80 -31.39
CA SER A 327 4.52 17.92 -32.85
C SER A 327 5.95 17.80 -33.37
N PHE A 328 6.15 16.95 -34.38
CA PHE A 328 7.41 16.85 -35.13
C PHE A 328 7.74 18.09 -35.97
N SER A 329 6.79 19.02 -36.14
CA SER A 329 7.07 20.32 -36.77
C SER A 329 7.95 21.23 -35.91
N THR A 330 8.09 20.91 -34.62
CA THR A 330 8.88 21.68 -33.66
C THR A 330 10.35 21.32 -33.80
N SER A 331 11.25 22.29 -33.67
CA SER A 331 12.68 22.00 -33.71
C SER A 331 13.14 21.24 -32.46
N PRO A 332 14.15 20.34 -32.53
CA PRO A 332 14.64 19.61 -31.35
C PRO A 332 15.07 20.52 -30.20
N THR A 333 15.69 21.67 -30.52
CA THR A 333 16.15 22.66 -29.55
C THR A 333 14.98 23.34 -28.83
N GLU A 334 13.94 23.74 -29.57
CA GLU A 334 12.71 24.31 -29.01
C GLU A 334 11.96 23.29 -28.15
N ALA A 335 11.82 22.05 -28.63
CA ALA A 335 11.19 20.97 -27.89
C ALA A 335 11.89 20.72 -26.54
N ARG A 336 13.23 20.61 -26.53
CA ARG A 336 14.01 20.45 -25.28
C ARG A 336 13.83 21.62 -24.31
N ALA A 337 13.83 22.86 -24.81
CA ALA A 337 13.63 24.04 -23.98
C ALA A 337 12.26 24.01 -23.28
N ARG A 338 11.21 23.64 -24.02
CA ARG A 338 9.84 23.54 -23.51
C ARG A 338 9.66 22.35 -22.55
N ILE A 339 10.22 21.19 -22.86
CA ILE A 339 10.21 20.02 -21.96
C ILE A 339 10.89 20.36 -20.64
N LYS A 340 12.04 21.06 -20.67
CA LYS A 340 12.76 21.49 -19.48
C LYS A 340 11.91 22.44 -18.63
N GLU A 341 11.31 23.46 -19.24
CA GLU A 341 10.44 24.41 -18.55
C GLU A 341 9.26 23.71 -17.87
N THR A 342 8.59 22.79 -18.58
CA THR A 342 7.47 22.02 -18.02
C THR A 342 7.91 21.05 -16.93
N SER A 343 9.09 20.42 -17.07
CA SER A 343 9.68 19.54 -16.05
C SER A 343 10.04 20.30 -14.77
N GLU A 344 10.57 21.53 -14.88
CA GLU A 344 10.85 22.39 -13.73
C GLU A 344 9.56 22.77 -12.99
N ARG A 345 8.49 23.11 -13.73
CA ARG A 345 7.17 23.38 -13.15
C ARG A 345 6.57 22.16 -12.44
N THR A 346 6.62 20.98 -13.05
CA THR A 346 6.17 19.72 -12.44
C THR A 346 6.97 19.42 -11.17
N SER A 347 8.28 19.62 -11.19
CA SER A 347 9.16 19.41 -10.04
C SER A 347 8.85 20.35 -8.87
N GLU A 348 8.50 21.60 -9.14
CA GLU A 348 8.11 22.57 -8.11
C GLU A 348 6.77 22.20 -7.45
N LEU A 349 5.80 21.72 -8.24
CA LEU A 349 4.54 21.20 -7.71
C LEU A 349 4.75 19.94 -6.86
N LEU A 350 5.65 19.03 -7.27
CA LEU A 350 6.03 17.87 -6.47
C LEU A 350 6.63 18.27 -5.12
N ARG A 351 7.54 19.24 -5.08
CA ARG A 351 8.10 19.76 -3.83
C ARG A 351 7.03 20.37 -2.92
N THR A 352 6.09 21.11 -3.51
CA THR A 352 4.96 21.71 -2.79
C THR A 352 4.06 20.62 -2.19
N MET A 353 3.77 19.57 -2.95
CA MET A 353 3.01 18.40 -2.50
C MET A 353 3.72 17.69 -1.32
N GLU A 354 5.02 17.46 -1.40
CA GLU A 354 5.81 16.85 -0.32
C GLU A 354 5.78 17.70 0.96
N ALA A 355 5.87 19.03 0.82
CA ALA A 355 5.76 19.95 1.95
C ALA A 355 4.37 19.91 2.64
N LEU A 356 3.30 19.64 1.88
CA LEU A 356 1.94 19.51 2.40
C LEU A 356 1.62 18.13 3.00
N GLN A 357 2.44 17.11 2.74
CA GLN A 357 2.21 15.74 3.18
C GLN A 357 2.20 15.60 4.71
N VAL A 358 3.16 16.21 5.40
CA VAL A 358 3.27 16.14 6.88
C VAL A 358 2.08 16.85 7.55
N PRO A 359 1.72 18.10 7.18
CA PRO A 359 0.50 18.73 7.67
C PRO A 359 -0.76 17.90 7.40
N ALA A 360 -0.93 17.37 6.19
CA ALA A 360 -2.12 16.59 5.84
C ALA A 360 -2.27 15.30 6.67
N ALA A 361 -1.15 14.63 6.97
CA ALA A 361 -1.14 13.45 7.84
C ALA A 361 -1.45 13.80 9.31
N SER A 362 -0.98 14.95 9.79
CA SER A 362 -1.25 15.44 11.15
C SER A 362 -2.74 15.76 11.38
N PHE A 363 -3.44 16.21 10.34
CA PHE A 363 -4.86 16.53 10.39
C PHE A 363 -5.79 15.45 9.81
N ASP A 364 -5.29 14.23 9.58
CA ASP A 364 -6.10 13.07 9.17
C ASP A 364 -6.75 13.16 7.79
N PHE A 365 -6.19 13.95 6.88
CA PHE A 365 -6.62 13.99 5.48
C PHE A 365 -5.51 13.74 4.44
N PRO A 366 -4.58 12.79 4.65
CA PRO A 366 -3.52 12.50 3.68
C PRO A 366 -4.07 12.05 2.31
N GLY A 367 -5.28 11.49 2.28
CA GLY A 367 -5.94 11.02 1.06
C GLY A 367 -6.24 12.13 0.05
N LEU A 368 -6.37 13.40 0.48
CA LEU A 368 -6.66 14.51 -0.43
C LEU A 368 -5.51 14.74 -1.43
N LEU A 369 -4.26 14.46 -1.05
CA LEU A 369 -3.09 14.62 -1.92
C LEU A 369 -2.90 13.46 -2.92
N SER A 370 -3.65 12.36 -2.79
CA SER A 370 -3.41 11.14 -3.57
C SER A 370 -3.64 11.33 -5.08
N THR A 371 -4.69 12.06 -5.45
CA THR A 371 -5.02 12.34 -6.86
C THR A 371 -3.94 13.18 -7.51
N SER A 372 -3.56 14.31 -6.89
CA SER A 372 -2.52 15.19 -7.43
C SER A 372 -1.15 14.53 -7.48
N ARG A 373 -0.81 13.67 -6.50
CA ARG A 373 0.37 12.83 -6.55
C ARG A 373 0.37 11.93 -7.78
N GLN A 374 -0.73 11.23 -8.04
CA GLN A 374 -0.84 10.31 -9.16
C GLN A 374 -0.69 11.05 -10.51
N ILE A 375 -1.31 12.23 -10.63
CA ILE A 375 -1.20 13.05 -11.84
C ILE A 375 0.26 13.50 -12.04
N LEU A 376 0.91 14.04 -11.01
CA LEU A 376 2.29 14.51 -11.12
C LEU A 376 3.29 13.40 -11.47
N VAL A 377 3.15 12.20 -10.90
CA VAL A 377 3.97 11.03 -11.25
C VAL A 377 3.75 10.63 -12.71
N THR A 378 2.49 10.61 -13.16
CA THR A 378 2.16 10.29 -14.55
C THR A 378 2.77 11.32 -15.51
N MET A 379 2.72 12.61 -15.16
CA MET A 379 3.33 13.68 -15.96
C MET A 379 4.85 13.60 -16.00
N GLU A 380 5.51 13.26 -14.89
CA GLU A 380 6.96 13.04 -14.85
C GLU A 380 7.36 11.88 -15.77
N ASP A 381 6.59 10.79 -15.75
CA ASP A 381 6.79 9.65 -16.64
C ASP A 381 6.58 10.02 -18.12
N GLU A 382 5.54 10.79 -18.44
CA GLU A 382 5.28 11.30 -19.79
C GLU A 382 6.42 12.20 -20.29
N LEU A 383 6.88 13.17 -19.48
CA LEU A 383 7.98 14.06 -19.84
C LEU A 383 9.30 13.31 -20.05
N ARG A 384 9.54 12.26 -19.26
CA ARG A 384 10.70 11.37 -19.47
C ARG A 384 10.61 10.62 -20.79
N ASN A 385 9.43 10.08 -21.12
CA ASN A 385 9.23 9.40 -22.40
C ASN A 385 9.39 10.34 -23.59
N VAL A 386 8.86 11.56 -23.50
CA VAL A 386 9.00 12.59 -24.55
C VAL A 386 10.47 13.01 -24.70
N THR A 387 11.22 13.11 -23.60
CA THR A 387 12.65 13.41 -23.64
C THR A 387 13.41 12.32 -24.40
N GLN A 388 13.18 11.04 -24.07
CA GLN A 388 13.82 9.91 -24.77
C GLN A 388 13.47 9.88 -26.26
N PHE A 389 12.22 10.18 -26.59
CA PHE A 389 11.78 10.29 -27.98
C PHE A 389 12.55 11.38 -28.73
N TRP A 390 12.71 12.57 -28.14
CA TRP A 390 13.47 13.66 -28.76
C TRP A 390 14.98 13.38 -28.81
N ASP A 391 15.54 12.63 -27.85
CA ASP A 391 16.93 12.15 -27.92
C ASP A 391 17.15 11.27 -29.16
N VAL A 392 16.21 10.35 -29.43
CA VAL A 392 16.26 9.49 -30.62
C VAL A 392 16.03 10.30 -31.89
N ALA A 393 15.02 11.19 -31.91
CA ALA A 393 14.71 12.01 -33.08
C ALA A 393 15.89 12.90 -33.47
N GLU A 394 16.54 13.53 -32.50
CA GLU A 394 17.74 14.34 -32.72
C GLU A 394 18.92 13.51 -33.23
N SER A 395 19.13 12.30 -32.70
CA SER A 395 20.15 11.38 -33.21
C SER A 395 19.88 10.98 -34.66
N MET A 396 18.63 10.72 -35.03
CA MET A 396 18.26 10.39 -36.41
C MET A 396 18.44 11.60 -37.34
N LEU A 397 18.08 12.80 -36.89
CA LEU A 397 18.28 14.03 -37.65
C LEU A 397 19.77 14.31 -37.89
N HIS A 398 20.62 14.12 -36.88
CA HIS A 398 22.07 14.22 -37.04
C HIS A 398 22.61 13.19 -38.04
N GLN A 399 22.15 11.94 -37.99
CA GLN A 399 22.55 10.92 -38.98
C GLN A 399 22.11 11.31 -40.39
N VAL A 400 20.90 11.84 -40.57
CA VAL A 400 20.44 12.35 -41.86
C VAL A 400 21.31 13.50 -42.34
N GLU A 401 21.67 14.43 -41.46
CA GLU A 401 22.60 15.53 -41.79
C GLU A 401 23.99 15.01 -42.17
N GLU A 402 24.52 14.00 -41.47
CA GLU A 402 25.77 13.32 -41.82
C GLU A 402 25.69 12.69 -43.22
N PHE A 403 24.60 12.00 -43.55
CA PHE A 403 24.38 11.46 -44.90
C PHE A 403 24.28 12.56 -45.95
N ARG A 404 23.60 13.67 -45.65
CA ARG A 404 23.46 14.83 -46.54
C ARG A 404 24.80 15.51 -46.85
N ASP A 405 25.77 15.37 -45.96
CA ASP A 405 27.13 15.87 -46.12
C ASP A 405 28.10 14.89 -46.79
N LEU A 406 27.71 13.62 -46.99
CA LEU A 406 28.51 12.68 -47.76
C LEU A 406 28.74 13.19 -49.17
N LEU A 407 29.94 12.95 -49.68
CA LEU A 407 30.27 13.27 -51.05
C LEU A 407 29.66 12.21 -51.96
N TRP A 408 29.27 12.63 -53.15
CA TRP A 408 28.66 11.75 -54.15
C TRP A 408 29.57 10.57 -54.53
N HIS A 409 30.89 10.77 -54.44
CA HIS A 409 31.85 9.70 -54.71
C HIS A 409 31.80 8.54 -53.70
N ASP A 410 31.28 8.78 -52.49
CA ASP A 410 31.16 7.80 -51.40
C ASP A 410 29.86 6.96 -51.48
N VAL A 411 29.01 7.20 -52.49
CA VAL A 411 27.71 6.52 -52.69
C VAL A 411 27.81 5.52 -53.85
N ASP A 412 27.92 4.23 -53.53
CA ASP A 412 28.28 3.17 -54.50
C ASP A 412 27.15 2.77 -55.48
N GLU A 413 25.88 2.74 -55.04
CA GLU A 413 24.80 2.09 -55.81
C GLU A 413 24.29 2.90 -57.01
N LEU A 414 24.22 4.24 -56.90
CA LEU A 414 23.80 5.12 -58.01
C LEU A 414 24.92 5.42 -59.01
N ARG A 415 26.16 5.00 -58.72
CA ARG A 415 27.34 5.18 -59.56
C ARG A 415 27.64 3.97 -60.45
N GLY A 416 26.70 3.04 -60.58
CA GLY A 416 26.82 1.90 -61.48
C GLY A 416 27.11 2.34 -62.94
N PRO A 417 27.79 1.50 -63.74
CA PRO A 417 28.20 1.82 -65.12
C PRO A 417 27.04 2.20 -66.07
N TYR A 418 25.81 2.01 -65.63
CA TYR A 418 24.57 2.27 -66.35
C TYR A 418 24.16 3.76 -66.38
N MET A 419 24.61 4.59 -65.42
CA MET A 419 24.29 6.03 -65.35
C MET A 419 25.35 6.91 -66.01
N ARG A 420 25.17 7.21 -67.30
CA ARG A 420 26.05 8.09 -68.10
C ARG A 420 25.61 9.56 -68.06
N GLU A 421 26.52 10.47 -68.42
CA GLU A 421 26.30 11.93 -68.47
C GLU A 421 25.00 12.35 -69.19
N ARG A 422 24.64 11.64 -70.27
CA ARG A 422 23.37 11.85 -70.99
C ARG A 422 22.11 11.59 -70.14
N HIS A 423 22.13 10.60 -69.25
CA HIS A 423 21.01 10.27 -68.36
C HIS A 423 20.90 11.33 -67.26
N TRP A 424 22.03 11.83 -66.77
CA TRP A 424 22.06 12.95 -65.82
C TRP A 424 21.53 14.24 -66.44
N ASN A 425 21.91 14.57 -67.68
CA ASN A 425 21.38 15.73 -68.39
C ASN A 425 19.85 15.63 -68.61
N GLU A 426 19.33 14.43 -68.87
CA GLU A 426 17.89 14.20 -69.01
C GLU A 426 17.16 14.40 -67.66
N LEU A 427 17.68 13.84 -66.57
CA LEU A 427 17.15 14.04 -65.21
C LEU A 427 17.19 15.50 -64.75
N LEU A 428 18.28 16.21 -65.00
CA LEU A 428 18.43 17.63 -64.66
C LEU A 428 17.45 18.50 -65.45
N SER A 429 17.18 18.14 -66.72
CA SER A 429 16.17 18.81 -67.53
C SER A 429 14.75 18.63 -66.98
N LEU A 430 14.42 17.41 -66.50
CA LEU A 430 13.13 17.09 -65.90
C LEU A 430 12.94 17.73 -64.53
N ALA A 431 14.00 17.76 -63.72
CA ALA A 431 14.00 18.43 -62.42
C ALA A 431 14.03 19.97 -62.54
N GLN A 432 14.22 20.53 -63.74
CA GLN A 432 14.39 21.96 -64.00
C GLN A 432 15.49 22.60 -63.14
N LYS A 433 16.59 21.86 -62.90
CA LYS A 433 17.71 22.31 -62.06
C LYS A 433 19.02 22.19 -62.81
N SER A 434 19.87 23.21 -62.70
CA SER A 434 21.22 23.22 -63.26
C SER A 434 22.22 22.83 -62.17
N LEU A 435 22.60 21.55 -62.11
CA LEU A 435 23.63 21.03 -61.20
C LEU A 435 24.70 20.32 -62.03
N GLU A 436 25.97 20.71 -61.87
CA GLU A 436 27.09 19.94 -62.42
C GLU A 436 27.46 18.83 -61.43
N ILE A 437 27.25 17.58 -61.83
CA ILE A 437 27.51 16.41 -60.98
C ILE A 437 29.00 16.09 -61.09
N SER A 438 29.72 16.30 -60.00
CA SER A 438 31.16 16.07 -59.87
C SER A 438 31.46 15.20 -58.65
N ASP A 439 32.70 14.74 -58.51
CA ASP A 439 33.15 13.99 -57.33
C ASP A 439 33.09 14.81 -56.01
N GLN A 440 32.96 16.13 -56.13
CA GLN A 440 32.85 17.06 -55.02
C GLN A 440 31.40 17.43 -54.68
N THR A 441 30.43 16.94 -55.46
CA THR A 441 29.01 17.19 -55.23
C THR A 441 28.58 16.48 -53.95
N LYS A 442 27.87 17.17 -53.06
CA LYS A 442 27.35 16.60 -51.81
C LYS A 442 25.98 15.96 -52.01
N LEU A 443 25.65 14.96 -51.20
CA LEU A 443 24.40 14.21 -51.34
C LEU A 443 23.14 15.09 -51.20
N HIS A 444 23.16 16.12 -50.34
CA HIS A 444 22.02 17.05 -50.23
C HIS A 444 21.70 17.81 -51.54
N GLN A 445 22.72 18.07 -52.37
CA GLN A 445 22.53 18.75 -53.66
C GLN A 445 21.79 17.85 -54.66
N ILE A 446 21.90 16.54 -54.48
CA ILE A 446 21.21 15.51 -55.28
C ILE A 446 19.83 15.22 -54.69
N GLU A 447 19.70 15.20 -53.36
CA GLU A 447 18.41 15.15 -52.66
C GLU A 447 17.49 16.32 -53.11
N ASP A 448 18.05 17.52 -53.28
CA ASP A 448 17.32 18.69 -53.77
C ASP A 448 16.68 18.45 -55.15
N LEU A 449 17.18 17.52 -55.97
CA LEU A 449 16.55 17.15 -57.24
C LEU A 449 15.18 16.46 -57.04
N ASN A 450 14.85 16.07 -55.81
CA ASN A 450 13.59 15.44 -55.40
C ASN A 450 13.23 14.25 -56.29
N LEU A 451 14.20 13.36 -56.50
CA LEU A 451 14.09 12.22 -57.42
C LEU A 451 12.94 11.27 -57.07
N LEU A 452 12.55 11.20 -55.79
CA LEU A 452 11.36 10.46 -55.34
C LEU A 452 10.05 11.00 -55.92
N ALA A 453 9.90 12.32 -56.08
CA ALA A 453 8.73 12.89 -56.73
C ALA A 453 8.71 12.63 -58.25
N LEU A 454 9.87 12.28 -58.81
CA LEU A 454 10.08 11.95 -60.22
C LEU A 454 10.29 10.45 -60.43
N GLN A 455 9.95 9.61 -59.45
CA GLN A 455 10.31 8.20 -59.41
C GLN A 455 10.00 7.45 -60.72
N GLY A 456 8.82 7.64 -61.31
CA GLY A 456 8.46 6.98 -62.57
C GLY A 456 9.33 7.39 -63.76
N ALA A 457 9.77 8.65 -63.82
CA ALA A 457 10.68 9.11 -64.87
C ALA A 457 12.13 8.71 -64.60
N VAL A 458 12.52 8.63 -63.32
CA VAL A 458 13.82 8.10 -62.90
C VAL A 458 13.93 6.63 -63.27
N GLU A 459 12.91 5.83 -62.94
CA GLU A 459 12.81 4.40 -63.30
C GLU A 459 12.87 4.20 -64.83
N GLU A 460 12.12 4.99 -65.61
CA GLU A 460 12.15 4.92 -67.08
C GLU A 460 13.54 5.25 -67.67
N ILE A 461 14.24 6.25 -67.11
CA ILE A 461 15.59 6.63 -67.56
C ILE A 461 16.64 5.60 -67.13
N THR A 462 16.51 5.02 -65.95
CA THR A 462 17.40 3.95 -65.47
C THR A 462 17.15 2.62 -66.18
N ASP A 463 15.91 2.36 -66.64
CA ASP A 463 15.53 1.14 -67.37
C ASP A 463 15.77 1.22 -68.88
N LYS A 464 16.19 2.37 -69.44
CA LYS A 464 16.58 2.47 -70.86
C LYS A 464 17.75 1.51 -71.14
N PRO A 465 17.55 0.44 -71.94
CA PRO A 465 18.59 -0.56 -72.15
C PRO A 465 19.84 0.04 -72.81
N GLU A 466 21.01 -0.53 -72.52
CA GLU A 466 22.29 -0.24 -73.18
C GLU A 466 22.25 -0.58 -74.69
N VAL A 467 21.55 0.22 -75.49
CA VAL A 467 21.54 0.06 -76.94
C VAL A 467 22.62 0.97 -77.54
N ASN A 468 23.83 0.41 -77.65
CA ASN A 468 24.63 0.33 -78.89
C ASN A 468 26.14 0.23 -78.59
N LEU A 469 26.64 -1.01 -78.59
CA LEU A 469 27.93 -1.32 -79.20
C LEU A 469 27.68 -2.48 -80.15
N LEU A 470 27.47 -2.17 -81.44
CA LEU A 470 27.49 -3.19 -82.49
C LEU A 470 28.93 -3.66 -82.65
N SER A 471 29.33 -4.71 -81.91
CA SER A 471 30.44 -5.54 -82.35
C SER A 471 29.93 -6.40 -83.50
N LEU A 472 30.14 -5.95 -84.74
CA LEU A 472 30.07 -6.86 -85.88
C LEU A 472 31.12 -7.94 -85.62
N SER A 473 30.67 -9.19 -85.42
CA SER A 473 31.60 -10.32 -85.27
C SER A 473 32.34 -10.52 -86.59
N GLU A 474 33.62 -10.88 -86.51
CA GLU A 474 34.47 -11.22 -87.66
C GLU A 474 33.79 -12.31 -88.53
N GLU A 475 33.06 -13.24 -87.89
CA GLU A 475 32.19 -14.24 -88.54
C GLU A 475 31.10 -13.63 -89.42
N SER A 476 30.52 -12.48 -89.06
CA SER A 476 29.49 -11.80 -89.86
C SER A 476 30.09 -11.13 -91.10
N SER A 477 31.37 -10.77 -91.07
CA SER A 477 32.12 -10.22 -92.20
C SER A 477 32.58 -11.33 -93.15
N GLU A 478 33.09 -12.43 -92.61
CA GLU A 478 33.49 -13.61 -93.39
C GLU A 478 32.29 -14.23 -94.13
N LEU A 479 31.14 -14.34 -93.47
CA LEU A 479 29.91 -14.84 -94.12
C LEU A 479 29.44 -13.93 -95.26
N LEU A 480 29.68 -12.62 -95.16
CA LEU A 480 29.34 -11.63 -96.18
C LEU A 480 30.28 -11.72 -97.39
N GLU A 481 31.58 -11.89 -97.15
CA GLU A 481 32.57 -12.11 -98.21
C GLU A 481 32.37 -13.46 -98.92
N GLU A 482 32.02 -14.50 -98.17
CA GLU A 482 31.74 -15.83 -98.72
C GLU A 482 30.46 -15.82 -99.59
N GLN A 483 29.40 -15.13 -99.14
CA GLN A 483 28.19 -14.90 -99.94
C GLN A 483 28.47 -14.06 -101.19
N GLN A 484 29.37 -13.07 -101.10
CA GLN A 484 29.75 -12.22 -102.23
C GLN A 484 30.59 -12.98 -103.28
N MET A 485 31.50 -13.86 -102.85
CA MET A 485 32.19 -14.80 -103.74
C MET A 485 31.24 -15.82 -104.36
N LEU A 486 30.24 -16.30 -103.62
CA LEU A 486 29.21 -17.20 -104.14
C LEU A 486 28.39 -16.52 -105.25
N VAL A 487 28.04 -15.24 -105.06
CA VAL A 487 27.32 -14.43 -106.05
C VAL A 487 28.19 -14.15 -107.28
N GLN A 488 29.49 -13.84 -107.12
CA GLN A 488 30.41 -13.67 -108.25
C GLN A 488 30.63 -14.98 -109.03
N ASN A 489 30.76 -16.12 -108.34
CA ASN A 489 30.83 -17.43 -108.97
C ASN A 489 29.50 -17.81 -109.66
N MET A 490 28.36 -17.40 -109.12
CA MET A 490 27.06 -17.54 -109.78
C MET A 490 26.94 -16.65 -111.03
N MET A 491 27.50 -15.43 -111.03
CA MET A 491 27.54 -14.57 -112.23
C MET A 491 28.47 -15.10 -113.34
N VAL A 492 29.47 -15.93 -113.01
CA VAL A 492 30.32 -16.63 -113.99
C VAL A 492 29.72 -17.97 -114.45
N SER A 493 28.74 -18.51 -113.71
CA SER A 493 28.01 -19.73 -114.07
C SER A 493 26.95 -19.47 -115.15
N LYS A 494 26.79 -20.40 -116.09
CA LYS A 494 25.97 -20.29 -117.33
C LYS A 494 24.44 -20.18 -117.13
N TYR A 495 23.96 -19.81 -115.95
CA TYR A 495 22.53 -19.78 -115.62
C TYR A 495 21.99 -18.43 -115.12
N VAL A 496 22.74 -17.32 -115.22
CA VAL A 496 22.20 -15.96 -114.95
C VAL A 496 21.77 -15.29 -116.26
N GLY A 497 20.83 -15.92 -116.95
CA GLY A 497 20.16 -15.39 -118.14
C GLY A 497 18.71 -15.83 -118.14
N GLY A 498 17.88 -15.22 -117.28
CA GLY A 498 16.44 -15.51 -117.24
C GLY A 498 15.72 -15.09 -115.96
N LEU A 499 15.70 -13.79 -115.66
CA LEU A 499 14.52 -12.97 -115.34
C LEU A 499 14.95 -11.54 -114.98
#